data_AF-A0A8J8BKL9-F1
#
_entry.id   AF-A0A8J8BKL9-F1
#
_cell.length_a   1.000
_cell.length_b   1.000
_cell.length_c   1.000
_cell.angle_alpha   90.00
_cell.angle_beta   90.00
_cell.angle_gamma   90.00
#
_symmetry.space_group_name_H-M   'P 1'
#
loop_
_entity.id
_entity.type
_entity.pdbx_description
1 polymer ?
#
loop_
_entity_poly.entity_id
_entity_poly.type
_entity_poly.pdbx_seq_one_letter_code
_entity_poly.pdbx_strand_id
1 'polypeptide(L)' 'MVSASHYIFMDLLNLHNNNRGRLREVCELYGQRYSDDEEFQEITGMVLSAVNSRDESALNGLEARIRELVISRRNNPTGF' A
#
# COMPACT_ATOMS: atom_id res chain seq x y z
N MET A 1 -19.98 -0.81 -2.34
CA MET A 1 -19.10 -1.02 -3.51
C MET A 1 -17.68 -0.98 -2.98
N VAL A 2 -16.89 -2.05 -3.10
CA VAL A 2 -15.51 -2.03 -2.61
C VAL A 2 -14.68 -1.16 -3.56
N SER A 3 -14.09 -0.08 -3.06
CA SER A 3 -13.33 0.88 -3.88
C SER A 3 -12.08 0.22 -4.48
N ALA A 4 -11.66 0.66 -5.67
CA ALA A 4 -10.47 0.14 -6.36
C ALA A 4 -9.20 0.18 -5.47
N SER A 5 -9.11 1.22 -4.63
CA SER A 5 -8.11 1.39 -3.57
C SER A 5 -8.01 0.18 -2.61
N HIS A 6 -9.12 -0.45 -2.21
CA HIS A 6 -9.10 -1.62 -1.32
C HIS A 6 -8.38 -2.83 -1.93
N TYR A 7 -8.64 -3.12 -3.21
CA TYR A 7 -7.98 -4.23 -3.91
C TYR A 7 -6.47 -3.99 -4.05
N ILE A 8 -6.08 -2.73 -4.24
CA ILE A 8 -4.67 -2.35 -4.36
C ILE A 8 -3.96 -2.52 -3.01
N PHE A 9 -4.57 -2.08 -1.90
CA PHE A 9 -3.99 -2.29 -0.58
C PHE A 9 -3.92 -3.79 -0.21
N MET A 10 -4.90 -4.59 -0.63
CA MET A 10 -4.83 -6.06 -0.47
C MET A 10 -3.67 -6.67 -1.27
N ASP A 11 -3.45 -6.21 -2.50
CA ASP A 11 -2.36 -6.66 -3.36
C ASP A 11 -0.99 -6.31 -2.74
N LEU A 12 -0.85 -5.08 -2.23
CA LEU A 12 0.35 -4.64 -1.49
C LEU A 12 0.59 -5.50 -0.24
N LEU A 13 -0.45 -5.83 0.52
CA LEU A 13 -0.35 -6.67 1.72
C LEU A 13 0.08 -8.11 1.37
N ASN A 14 -0.47 -8.66 0.28
CA ASN A 14 -0.08 -9.99 -0.20
C ASN A 14 1.36 -10.02 -0.69
N LEU A 15 1.80 -8.98 -1.41
CA LEU A 15 3.17 -8.85 -1.89
C LEU A 15 4.16 -8.65 -0.75
N HIS A 16 3.81 -7.88 0.28
CA HIS A 16 4.63 -7.72 1.47
C HIS A 16 4.93 -9.07 2.15
N ASN A 17 3.91 -9.93 2.24
CA ASN A 17 4.00 -11.23 2.91
C ASN A 17 4.63 -12.34 2.05
N ASN A 18 4.44 -12.32 0.73
CA ASN A 18 4.82 -13.42 -0.16
C ASN A 18 5.98 -13.09 -1.12
N ASN A 19 6.16 -11.82 -1.50
CA ASN A 19 7.13 -11.44 -2.52
C ASN A 19 7.58 -9.96 -2.40
N ARG A 20 8.43 -9.68 -1.41
CA ARG A 20 9.00 -8.35 -1.17
C ARG A 20 9.80 -7.79 -2.36
N GLY A 21 10.34 -8.65 -3.22
CA GLY A 21 11.06 -8.22 -4.43
C GLY A 21 10.14 -7.49 -5.42
N ARG A 22 8.89 -7.93 -5.54
CA ARG A 22 7.88 -7.30 -6.42
C ARG A 22 7.13 -6.16 -5.76
N LEU A 23 7.16 -6.06 -4.43
CA LEU A 23 6.51 -4.99 -3.68
C LEU A 23 6.97 -3.61 -4.16
N ARG A 24 8.27 -3.45 -4.41
CA ARG A 24 8.85 -2.20 -4.93
C ARG A 24 8.27 -1.82 -6.30
N GLU A 25 8.34 -2.73 -7.26
CA GLU A 25 7.86 -2.49 -8.63
C GLU A 25 6.38 -2.11 -8.63
N VAL A 26 5.59 -2.79 -7.81
CA VAL A 26 4.15 -2.57 -7.70
C VAL A 26 3.84 -1.23 -7.02
N CYS A 27 4.58 -0.86 -5.98
CA CYS A 27 4.47 0.47 -5.38
C CYS A 27 4.86 1.59 -6.35
N GLU A 28 5.90 1.42 -7.17
CA GLU A 28 6.28 2.39 -8.21
C GLU A 28 5.17 2.52 -9.25
N LEU A 29 4.62 1.41 -9.73
CA LEU A 29 3.53 1.37 -10.73
C LEU A 29 2.25 2.02 -10.21
N TYR A 30 1.81 1.66 -9.00
CA TYR A 30 0.60 2.23 -8.42
C TYR A 30 0.82 3.68 -7.98
N GLY A 31 2.00 4.05 -7.49
CA GLY A 31 2.36 5.44 -7.23
C GLY A 31 2.23 6.29 -8.49
N GLN A 32 2.65 5.82 -9.65
CA GLN A 32 2.43 6.57 -10.89
C GLN A 32 0.96 6.61 -11.32
N ARG A 33 0.22 5.51 -11.11
CA ARG A 33 -1.18 5.39 -11.56
C ARG A 33 -2.18 6.17 -10.71
N TYR A 34 -1.89 6.33 -9.42
CA TYR A 34 -2.72 7.01 -8.44
C TYR A 34 -1.99 8.24 -7.91
N SER A 35 -1.39 9.02 -8.81
CA SER A 35 -0.69 10.27 -8.48
C SER A 35 -1.59 11.32 -7.82
N ASP A 36 -2.89 11.28 -8.13
CA ASP A 36 -3.90 12.20 -7.60
C ASP A 36 -4.48 11.76 -6.25
N ASP A 37 -4.15 10.56 -5.76
CA ASP A 37 -4.55 10.05 -4.45
C ASP A 37 -3.39 10.25 -3.46
N GLU A 38 -3.46 11.33 -2.68
CA GLU A 38 -2.41 11.72 -1.73
C GLU A 38 -2.14 10.63 -0.67
N GLU A 39 -3.19 9.95 -0.17
CA GLU A 39 -3.06 8.86 0.79
C GLU A 39 -2.28 7.69 0.16
N PHE A 40 -2.57 7.40 -1.10
CA PHE A 40 -1.89 6.36 -1.85
C PHE A 40 -0.43 6.71 -2.16
N GLN A 41 -0.14 7.96 -2.53
CA GLN A 41 1.22 8.48 -2.70
C GLN A 41 2.03 8.37 -1.40
N GLU A 42 1.43 8.75 -0.28
CA GLU A 42 2.09 8.72 1.03
C GLU A 42 2.53 7.29 1.37
N ILE A 43 1.62 6.33 1.21
CA ILE A 43 1.88 4.92 1.56
C ILE A 43 2.89 4.28 0.62
N THR A 44 2.72 4.46 -0.69
CA THR A 44 3.68 3.90 -1.65
C THR A 44 5.06 4.53 -1.50
N GLY A 45 5.14 5.84 -1.24
CA GLY A 45 6.38 6.54 -0.92
C GLY A 45 7.05 6.00 0.34
N MET A 46 6.29 5.77 1.42
CA MET A 46 6.81 5.17 2.64
C MET A 46 7.32 3.74 2.41
N VAL A 47 6.58 2.91 1.66
CA VAL A 47 7.00 1.54 1.32
C VAL A 47 8.28 1.56 0.49
N LEU A 48 8.37 2.42 -0.53
CA LEU A 48 9.56 2.55 -1.36
C LEU A 48 10.76 3.03 -0.54
N SER A 49 10.57 3.99 0.36
CA SER A 49 11.62 4.48 1.26
C SER A 49 12.14 3.37 2.18
N ALA A 50 11.23 2.60 2.80
CA ALA A 50 11.58 1.49 3.68
C ALA A 50 12.29 0.35 2.93
N VAL A 51 11.81 0.00 1.73
CA VAL A 51 12.44 -1.02 0.86
C VAL A 51 13.83 -0.58 0.42
N ASN A 52 14.00 0.69 -0.01
CA ASN A 52 15.29 1.22 -0.45
C ASN A 52 16.29 1.33 0.70
N SER A 53 15.82 1.69 1.89
CA SER A 53 16.64 1.79 3.11
C SER A 53 16.91 0.43 3.77
N ARG A 54 16.29 -0.65 3.27
CA ARG A 54 16.30 -2.00 3.88
C ARG A 54 15.85 -1.97 5.35
N ASP A 55 14.95 -1.04 5.68
CA ASP A 55 14.42 -0.87 7.02
C ASP A 55 13.22 -1.79 7.20
N GLU A 56 13.53 -3.02 7.64
CA GLU A 56 12.55 -4.06 7.93
C GLU A 56 11.55 -3.64 9.03
N SER A 57 11.97 -2.78 9.97
CA SER A 57 11.10 -2.31 11.05
C SER A 57 10.04 -1.35 10.52
N ALA A 58 10.45 -0.40 9.66
CA ALA A 58 9.54 0.49 8.96
C ALA A 58 8.58 -0.29 8.04
N LEU A 59 9.10 -1.30 7.32
CA LEU A 59 8.32 -2.17 6.45
C LEU A 59 7.23 -2.95 7.21
N ASN A 60 7.56 -3.53 8.36
CA ASN A 60 6.59 -4.23 9.21
C ASN A 60 5.55 -3.26 9.82
N GLY A 61 5.97 -2.03 10.16
CA GLY A 61 5.06 -0.98 10.61
C GLY A 61 4.06 -0.57 9.53
N LEU A 62 4.50 -0.55 8.27
CA LEU A 62 3.66 -0.24 7.12
C LEU A 62 2.64 -1.35 6.82
N GLU A 63 2.97 -2.61 7.09
CA GLU A 63 2.01 -3.71 6.97
C GLU A 63 0.77 -3.46 7.84
N ALA A 64 0.96 -3.10 9.11
CA ALA A 64 -0.13 -2.80 10.03
C ALA A 64 -1.01 -1.65 9.50
N ARG A 65 -0.37 -0.58 8.99
CA ARG A 65 -1.06 0.59 8.45
C ARG A 65 -1.85 0.27 7.17
N ILE A 66 -1.27 -0.51 6.24
CA ILE A 66 -1.97 -0.98 5.03
C ILE A 66 -3.15 -1.86 5.43
N ARG A 67 -3.01 -2.75 6.42
CA ARG A 67 -4.09 -3.58 6.93
C ARG A 67 -5.23 -2.76 7.53
N GLU A 68 -4.93 -1.72 8.31
CA GLU A 68 -5.94 -0.81 8.84
C GLU A 68 -6.71 -0.10 7.73
N LEU A 69 -6.04 0.32 6.66
CA LEU A 69 -6.68 0.96 5.51
C LEU A 69 -7.58 0.01 4.73
N VAL A 70 -7.16 -1.25 4.55
CA VAL A 70 -8.00 -2.31 3.96
C VAL A 70 -9.30 -2.47 4.76
N ILE A 71 -9.19 -2.51 6.10
CA ILE A 71 -10.34 -2.65 7.01
C ILE A 71 -11.22 -1.40 6.99
N SER A 72 -10.62 -0.22 7.04
CA SER A 72 -11.31 1.07 7.00
C SER A 72 -12.13 1.22 5.71
N ARG A 73 -11.52 0.94 4.55
CA ARG A 73 -12.18 1.00 3.23
C ARG A 73 -13.25 -0.11 3.05
N ARG A 74 -13.13 -1.23 3.78
CA ARG A 74 -14.17 -2.28 3.82
C ARG A 74 -15.41 -1.81 4.59
N ASN A 75 -15.21 -1.13 5.71
CA ASN A 75 -16.29 -0.68 6.59
C ASN A 75 -16.92 0.63 6.13
N ASN A 76 -16.20 1.44 5.36
CA ASN A 76 -16.69 2.70 4.82
C ASN A 76 -16.47 2.75 3.29
N PRO A 77 -17.31 2.08 2.49
CA PRO A 77 -17.16 2.01 1.04
C PRO A 77 -17.43 3.34 0.32
N THR A 78 -17.91 4.36 1.01
CA THR A 78 -18.13 5.70 0.45
C THR A 78 -16.87 6.52 0.55
N GLY A 79 -16.17 6.62 -0.58
CA GLY A 79 -15.00 7.47 -0.74
C GLY A 79 -14.57 7.48 -2.19
N PHE A 80 -15.52 7.77 -3.09
CA PHE A 80 -15.43 8.50 -4.36
C PHE A 80 -16.86 8.71 -4.86
#